data_AF-A0A529MEE1-F1
#
_entry.id   AF-A0A529MEE1-F1
#
_cell.length_a   1.000
_cell.length_b   1.000
_cell.length_c   1.000
_cell.angle_alpha   90.00
_cell.angle_beta   90.00
_cell.angle_gamma   90.00
#
_symmetry.space_group_name_H-M   'P 1'
#
loop_
_entity.id
_entity.type
_entity.pdbx_description
1 polymer ?
#
loop_
_entity_poly.entity_id
_entity_poly.type
_entity_poly.pdbx_seq_one_letter_code
_entity_poly.pdbx_strand_id
1 'polypeptide(L)'
;GAAVPCAVLGENKAVRKAWPGVVEAANLIGSKQVQGRCTITGNLCNASPAADSVPALVAAGAKAVVAGPSGKRTIAVETVPTGPGRT
;
A
#
# COMPACT_ATOMS: atom_id res chain seq x y z
N GLY A 1 5.20 -8.24 1.19
CA GLY A 1 5.37 -7.77 2.58
C GLY A 1 5.52 -6.25 2.60
N ALA A 2 5.51 -5.62 3.79
CA ALA A 2 5.44 -4.15 3.91
C ALA A 2 6.60 -3.39 3.25
N ALA A 3 7.79 -3.99 3.20
CA ALA A 3 8.99 -3.40 2.63
C ALA A 3 9.20 -3.69 1.12
N VAL A 4 8.25 -4.34 0.45
CA VAL A 4 8.39 -4.67 -0.98
C VAL A 4 8.28 -3.38 -1.81
N PRO A 5 9.30 -3.04 -2.62
CA PRO A 5 9.23 -1.88 -3.50
C PRO A 5 8.10 -2.03 -4.53
N CYS A 6 7.47 -0.93 -4.91
CA CYS A 6 6.39 -0.92 -5.90
C CYS A 6 6.84 -1.50 -7.25
N ALA A 7 8.09 -1.23 -7.66
CA ALA A 7 8.67 -1.82 -8.87
C ALA A 7 8.67 -3.37 -8.83
N VAL A 8 9.13 -3.96 -7.71
CA VAL A 8 9.17 -5.41 -7.51
C VAL A 8 7.75 -5.99 -7.45
N LEU A 9 6.83 -5.30 -6.80
CA LEU A 9 5.42 -5.69 -6.75
C LEU A 9 4.80 -5.71 -8.15
N GLY A 10 5.09 -4.70 -8.97
CA GLY A 10 4.57 -4.55 -10.33
C GLY A 10 5.13 -5.55 -11.35
N GLU A 11 6.28 -6.15 -11.08
CA GLU A 11 6.89 -7.21 -11.90
C GLU A 11 6.37 -8.61 -11.56
N ASN A 12 5.75 -8.78 -10.38
CA ASN A 12 5.25 -10.07 -9.95
C ASN A 12 4.00 -10.49 -10.73
N LYS A 13 4.15 -11.48 -11.62
CA LYS A 13 3.08 -12.01 -12.47
C LYS A 13 1.86 -12.50 -11.69
N ALA A 14 2.06 -13.14 -10.53
CA ALA A 14 0.97 -13.67 -9.72
C ALA A 14 0.15 -12.53 -9.08
N VAL A 15 0.82 -11.51 -8.56
CA VAL A 15 0.15 -10.33 -7.97
C VAL A 15 -0.60 -9.54 -9.05
N ARG A 16 0.00 -9.32 -10.22
CA ARG A 16 -0.67 -8.68 -11.37
C ARG A 16 -1.96 -9.39 -11.78
N LYS A 17 -1.93 -10.72 -11.80
CA LYS A 17 -3.10 -11.53 -12.16
C LYS A 17 -4.19 -11.47 -11.10
N ALA A 18 -3.81 -11.55 -9.82
CA ALA A 18 -4.77 -11.60 -8.71
C ALA A 18 -5.36 -10.22 -8.37
N TRP A 19 -4.56 -9.16 -8.46
CA TRP A 19 -4.89 -7.82 -7.98
C TRP A 19 -4.48 -6.72 -8.98
N PRO A 20 -5.01 -6.74 -10.22
CA PRO A 20 -4.57 -5.83 -11.28
C PRO A 20 -4.71 -4.35 -10.88
N GLY A 21 -5.82 -3.95 -10.26
CA GLY A 21 -6.04 -2.57 -9.81
C GLY A 21 -5.08 -2.11 -8.70
N VAL A 22 -4.67 -3.00 -7.80
CA VAL A 22 -3.66 -2.68 -6.78
C VAL A 22 -2.28 -2.46 -7.43
N VAL A 23 -1.93 -3.28 -8.42
CA VAL A 23 -0.67 -3.11 -9.16
C VAL A 23 -0.69 -1.84 -10.00
N GLU A 24 -1.80 -1.54 -10.67
CA GLU A 24 -1.97 -0.30 -11.42
C GLU A 24 -1.74 0.91 -10.51
N ALA A 25 -2.41 0.96 -9.36
CA ALA A 25 -2.24 2.05 -8.40
C ALA A 25 -0.80 2.16 -7.87
N ALA A 26 -0.12 1.03 -7.60
CA ALA A 26 1.29 1.04 -7.21
C ALA A 26 2.21 1.63 -8.29
N ASN A 27 1.87 1.45 -9.57
CA ASN A 27 2.60 2.00 -10.72
C ASN A 27 2.32 3.48 -10.99
N LEU A 28 1.34 4.08 -10.30
CA LEU A 28 1.05 5.52 -10.36
C LEU A 28 1.85 6.31 -9.31
N ILE A 29 2.44 5.65 -8.31
CA ILE A 29 3.19 6.32 -7.24
C ILE A 29 4.49 6.91 -7.80
N GLY A 30 4.50 8.22 -8.03
CA GLY A 30 5.68 8.97 -8.43
C GLY A 30 6.35 8.46 -9.71
N SER A 31 7.65 8.73 -9.85
CA SER A 31 8.45 8.32 -11.00
C SER A 31 9.02 6.89 -10.86
N LYS A 32 9.67 6.38 -11.92
CA LYS A 32 10.34 5.07 -11.88
C LYS A 32 11.38 4.95 -10.77
N GLN A 33 12.12 6.02 -10.50
CA GLN A 33 13.09 6.06 -9.41
C GLN A 33 12.41 5.97 -8.04
N VAL A 34 11.26 6.64 -7.88
CA VAL A 34 10.44 6.54 -6.67
C VAL A 34 9.91 5.12 -6.52
N GLN A 35 9.36 4.52 -7.57
CA GLN A 35 8.81 3.15 -7.58
C GLN A 35 9.86 2.09 -7.21
N GLY A 36 11.13 2.33 -7.53
CA GLY A 36 12.25 1.47 -7.13
C GLY A 36 12.51 1.41 -5.62
N ARG A 37 11.95 2.34 -4.84
CA ARG A 37 12.18 2.46 -3.39
C ARG A 37 10.92 2.55 -2.55
N CYS A 38 9.85 3.19 -3.05
CA CYS A 38 8.61 3.35 -2.32
C CYS A 38 7.87 2.02 -2.21
N THR A 39 7.00 1.91 -1.22
CA THR A 39 6.15 0.73 -1.02
C THR A 39 4.70 1.18 -0.86
N ILE A 40 3.75 0.29 -1.20
CA ILE A 40 2.32 0.56 -0.96
C ILE A 40 2.02 0.75 0.53
N THR A 41 2.77 0.08 1.42
CA THR A 41 2.62 0.26 2.86
C THR A 41 3.18 1.61 3.33
N GLY A 42 4.31 2.06 2.77
CA GLY A 42 4.82 3.40 3.04
C GLY A 42 3.87 4.48 2.54
N ASN A 43 3.27 4.29 1.37
CA ASN A 43 2.26 5.19 0.83
C ASN A 43 1.01 5.25 1.72
N LEU A 44 0.55 4.11 2.24
CA LEU A 44 -0.52 4.03 3.25
C LEU A 44 -0.14 4.73 4.56
N CYS A 45 1.01 4.41 5.14
CA CYS A 45 1.47 4.96 6.42
C CYS A 45 1.75 6.47 6.35
N ASN A 46 2.08 7.00 5.17
CA ASN A 46 2.24 8.44 4.95
C ASN A 46 0.92 9.21 5.08
N ALA A 47 -0.24 8.54 4.91
CA ALA A 47 -1.58 9.09 5.11
C ALA A 47 -1.82 10.44 4.40
N SER A 48 -1.22 10.63 3.22
CA SER A 48 -1.53 11.79 2.37
C SER A 48 -2.90 11.58 1.72
N PRO A 49 -3.77 12.61 1.65
CA PRO A 49 -5.00 12.55 0.86
C PRO A 49 -4.77 12.23 -0.62
N ALA A 50 -3.55 12.47 -1.12
CA ALA A 50 -3.14 12.17 -2.50
C ALA A 50 -2.45 10.80 -2.65
N ALA A 51 -2.57 9.88 -1.69
CA ALA A 51 -1.90 8.59 -1.75
C ALA A 51 -2.54 7.65 -2.80
N ASP A 52 -1.82 7.37 -3.88
CA ASP A 52 -2.34 6.65 -5.06
C ASP A 52 -2.80 5.21 -4.74
N SER A 53 -2.07 4.48 -3.90
CA SER A 53 -2.37 3.06 -3.63
C SER A 53 -3.50 2.84 -2.63
N VAL A 54 -3.83 3.84 -1.80
CA VAL A 54 -4.80 3.69 -0.71
C VAL A 54 -6.21 3.40 -1.23
N PRO A 55 -6.77 4.14 -2.20
CA PRO A 55 -8.10 3.83 -2.75
C PRO A 55 -8.21 2.42 -3.32
N ALA A 56 -7.18 1.94 -4.03
CA ALA A 56 -7.18 0.58 -4.59
C ALA A 56 -7.13 -0.49 -3.49
N LEU A 57 -6.39 -0.26 -2.40
CA LEU A 57 -6.37 -1.16 -1.25
C LEU A 57 -7.71 -1.20 -0.53
N VAL A 58 -8.39 -0.07 -0.38
CA VAL A 58 -9.75 0.00 0.20
C VAL A 58 -10.74 -0.74 -0.69
N ALA A 59 -10.73 -0.49 -2.00
CA ALA A 59 -11.60 -1.17 -2.96
C ALA A 59 -11.37 -2.70 -2.98
N ALA A 60 -10.13 -3.15 -2.75
CA ALA A 60 -9.79 -4.56 -2.64
C ALA A 60 -10.16 -5.19 -1.28
N GLY A 61 -10.70 -4.43 -0.33
CA GLY A 61 -11.00 -4.91 1.03
C GLY A 61 -9.74 -5.34 1.79
N ALA A 62 -8.60 -4.72 1.49
CA ALA A 62 -7.32 -5.12 2.04
C ALA A 62 -7.27 -4.90 3.55
N LYS A 63 -6.51 -5.77 4.24
CA LYS A 63 -6.26 -5.66 5.68
C LYS A 63 -4.77 -5.47 5.94
N ALA A 64 -4.44 -4.56 6.85
CA ALA A 64 -3.09 -4.34 7.32
C ALA A 64 -2.83 -5.19 8.57
N VAL A 65 -1.72 -5.93 8.58
CA VAL A 65 -1.20 -6.58 9.79
C VAL A 65 -0.20 -5.63 10.43
N VAL A 66 -0.56 -5.10 11.59
CA VAL A 66 0.26 -4.16 12.36
C VAL A 66 0.91 -4.92 13.51
N ALA A 67 2.24 -4.93 13.54
CA ALA A 67 3.03 -5.45 14.65
C ALA A 67 3.42 -4.31 15.60
N GLY A 68 3.28 -4.54 16.90
CA GLY A 68 3.71 -3.62 17.95
C GLY A 68 4.11 -4.36 19.23
N PRO A 69 4.41 -3.63 20.32
CA PRO A 69 4.88 -4.22 21.57
C PRO A 69 3.94 -5.27 22.17
N SER A 70 2.63 -5.10 22.00
CA SER A 70 1.59 -6.02 22.49
C SER A 70 1.25 -7.15 21.51
N GLY A 71 2.07 -7.38 20.48
CA GLY A 71 1.84 -8.40 19.46
C GLY A 71 1.31 -7.85 18.14
N LYS A 72 0.53 -8.68 17.42
CA LYS A 72 0.00 -8.35 16.08
C LYS A 72 -1.50 -8.12 16.13
N ARG A 73 -1.98 -7.13 15.38
CA ARG A 73 -3.40 -6.93 15.10
C ARG A 73 -3.63 -6.80 13.60
N THR A 74 -4.83 -7.14 13.16
CA THR A 74 -5.26 -6.99 11.77
C THR A 74 -6.40 -5.99 11.72
N ILE A 75 -6.25 -4.94 10.92
CA ILE A 75 -7.23 -3.87 10.77
C ILE A 75 -7.52 -3.62 9.28
N ALA A 76 -8.71 -3.12 8.95
CA ALA A 76 -9.07 -2.77 7.58
C ALA A 76 -8.25 -1.56 7.11
N VAL A 77 -7.80 -1.55 5.86
CA VAL A 77 -6.97 -0.46 5.33
C VAL A 77 -7.68 0.89 5.39
N GLU A 78 -9.01 0.97 5.19
CA GLU A 78 -9.75 2.24 5.28
C GLU A 78 -9.72 2.86 6.68
N THR A 79 -9.43 2.08 7.72
CA THR A 79 -9.34 2.57 9.10
C THR A 79 -7.94 3.02 9.50
N VAL A 80 -6.93 2.77 8.65
CA VAL A 80 -5.55 3.13 8.96
C VAL A 80 -5.36 4.65 8.89
N PRO A 81 -5.67 5.37 7.81
CA PRO A 81 -5.58 6.84 7.82
C PRO A 81 -6.76 7.43 8.59
N THR A 82 -6.48 8.22 9.63
CA THR A 82 -7.51 8.93 10.41
C THR A 82 -7.63 10.42 10.02
N GLY A 83 -6.68 10.91 9.23
CA GLY A 83 -6.67 12.26 8.66
C GLY A 83 -5.38 12.53 7.87
N PRO A 84 -5.22 13.73 7.29
CA PRO A 84 -4.00 14.08 6.54
C PRO A 84 -2.74 13.94 7.41
N GLY A 85 -1.82 13.06 7.00
CA GLY A 85 -0.58 12.76 7.73
C GLY A 85 -0.77 12.04 9.06
N ARG A 86 -1.93 11.44 9.31
CA ARG A 86 -2.27 10.74 10.56
C ARG A 86 -2.77 9.33 10.31
N THR A 87 -2.16 8.36 10.97
CA THR A 87 -2.60 6.95 11.03
C THR A 87 -2.88 6.51 12.45
#